data_AF-A0A950G946-F1
#
_entry.id   AF-A0A950G946-F1
#
_cell.length_a   1.000
_cell.length_b   1.000
_cell.length_c   1.000
_cell.angle_alpha   90.00
_cell.angle_beta   90.00
_cell.angle_gamma   90.00
#
_symmetry.space_group_name_H-M   'P 1'
#
loop_
_entity.id
_entity.type
_entity.pdbx_description
1 polymer ?
#
loop_
_entity_poly.entity_id
_entity_poly.type
_entity_poly.pdbx_seq_one_letter_code
_entity_poly.pdbx_strand_id
1 'polypeptide(L)'
;MGLKVVSSGDDRALVIRDHVLPLVRARGKLEVQRGPVRVIRLRMHPWAFIHWTPFSELSSDEASSPGYRRALEHQHTRPDLPYGLDVWHGTKVLSVLWADQGDWEVLCFVRGPWEAEALAL
;
A
#
# COMPACT_ATOMS: atom_id res chain seq x y z
N MET A 1 -12.11 20.57 -8.14
CA MET A 1 -12.01 20.35 -6.69
C MET A 1 -13.20 19.50 -6.27
N GLY A 2 -13.05 18.17 -6.32
CA GLY A 2 -14.12 17.23 -5.96
C GLY A 2 -13.98 16.82 -4.50
N LEU A 3 -14.97 17.12 -3.67
CA LEU A 3 -15.02 16.65 -2.29
C LEU A 3 -15.28 15.14 -2.34
N LYS A 4 -14.24 14.33 -2.09
CA LYS A 4 -14.37 12.88 -1.90
C LYS A 4 -14.97 12.68 -0.50
N VAL A 5 -16.20 12.19 -0.44
CA VAL A 5 -16.84 11.81 0.82
C VAL A 5 -16.09 10.59 1.34
N VAL A 6 -15.24 10.81 2.34
CA VAL A 6 -14.50 9.75 3.03
C VAL A 6 -15.46 9.11 4.03
N SER A 7 -15.70 7.80 3.90
CA SER A 7 -16.49 7.07 4.89
C SER A 7 -15.70 6.99 6.19
N SER A 8 -16.36 7.06 7.35
CA SER A 8 -15.69 7.00 8.66
C SER A 8 -14.79 5.76 8.85
N GLY A 9 -15.07 4.67 8.13
CA GLY A 9 -14.22 3.48 8.11
C GLY A 9 -12.87 3.70 7.40
N ASP A 10 -12.84 4.58 6.41
CA ASP A 10 -11.67 4.86 5.60
C ASP A 10 -10.63 5.69 6.39
N ASP A 11 -11.08 6.61 7.25
CA ASP A 11 -10.21 7.35 8.17
C ASP A 11 -9.49 6.41 9.16
N ARG A 12 -10.21 5.42 9.70
CA ARG A 12 -9.64 4.46 10.64
C ARG A 12 -8.63 3.53 9.97
N ALA A 13 -8.87 3.15 8.72
CA ALA A 13 -7.92 2.40 7.91
C ALA A 13 -6.62 3.17 7.69
N LEU A 14 -6.68 4.49 7.47
CA LEU A 14 -5.49 5.35 7.37
C LEU A 14 -4.71 5.42 8.68
N VAL A 15 -5.40 5.60 9.81
CA VAL A 15 -4.75 5.63 11.14
C VAL A 15 -3.98 4.34 11.40
N ILE A 16 -4.58 3.18 11.07
CA ILE A 16 -3.92 1.88 11.19
C ILE A 16 -2.74 1.76 10.23
N ARG A 17 -2.89 2.20 8.98
CA ARG A 17 -1.80 2.23 7.99
C ARG A 17 -0.60 3.00 8.54
N ASP A 18 -0.84 4.21 9.01
CA ASP A 18 0.22 5.14 9.45
C ASP A 18 0.92 4.66 10.72
N HIS A 19 0.20 3.95 11.59
CA HIS A 19 0.77 3.30 12.78
C HIS A 19 1.62 2.07 12.44
N VAL A 20 1.12 1.19 11.56
CA VAL A 20 1.74 -0.11 11.27
C VAL A 20 2.89 0.02 10.27
N LEU A 21 2.79 0.92 9.30
CA LEU A 21 3.77 1.05 8.22
C LEU A 21 5.21 1.27 8.72
N PRO A 22 5.48 2.14 9.72
CA PRO A 22 6.81 2.27 10.33
C PRO A 22 7.33 0.96 10.93
N LEU A 23 6.46 0.17 11.60
CA LEU A 23 6.84 -1.13 12.18
C LEU A 23 7.26 -2.11 11.10
N VAL A 24 6.52 -2.18 9.99
CA VAL A 24 6.83 -3.05 8.85
C VAL A 24 8.15 -2.62 8.19
N ARG A 25 8.39 -1.33 8.04
CA ARG A 25 9.66 -0.82 7.46
C ARG A 25 10.86 -1.09 8.36
N ALA A 26 10.70 -0.98 9.69
CA ALA A 26 11.79 -1.15 10.65
C ALA A 26 12.11 -2.62 10.95
N ARG A 27 11.07 -3.48 11.05
CA ARG A 27 11.21 -4.87 11.53
C ARG A 27 10.92 -5.91 10.45
N GLY A 28 10.33 -5.51 9.33
CA GLY A 28 9.96 -6.42 8.25
C GLY A 28 11.19 -6.95 7.51
N LYS A 29 11.07 -8.18 6.99
CA LYS A 29 12.08 -8.81 6.15
C LYS A 29 11.70 -8.60 4.68
N LEU A 30 12.69 -8.29 3.86
CA LEU A 30 12.54 -8.29 2.41
C LEU A 30 12.30 -9.74 1.95
N GLU A 31 11.09 -10.06 1.48
CA GLU A 31 10.77 -11.41 1.00
C GLU A 31 11.03 -11.55 -0.50
N VAL A 32 10.68 -10.53 -1.28
CA VAL A 32 10.79 -10.58 -2.75
C VAL A 32 11.21 -9.22 -3.29
N GLN A 33 12.21 -9.25 -4.16
CA GLN A 33 12.52 -8.21 -5.12
C GLN A 33 12.36 -8.85 -6.51
N ARG A 34 11.25 -8.57 -7.20
CA ARG A 34 10.99 -9.11 -8.55
C ARG A 34 10.67 -7.95 -9.48
N GLY A 35 11.62 -7.61 -10.34
CA GLY A 35 11.48 -6.48 -11.26
C GLY A 35 11.21 -5.17 -10.50
N PRO A 36 10.18 -4.39 -10.89
CA PRO A 36 9.95 -3.04 -10.37
C PRO A 36 9.20 -3.02 -9.02
N VAL A 37 9.11 -4.12 -8.28
CA VAL A 37 8.36 -4.18 -7.01
C VAL A 37 9.21 -4.81 -5.90
N ARG A 38 9.27 -4.10 -4.77
CA ARG A 38 9.85 -4.54 -3.51
C ARG A 38 8.73 -4.88 -2.52
N VAL A 39 8.83 -6.08 -1.93
CA VAL A 39 7.85 -6.57 -0.94
C VAL A 39 8.54 -6.80 0.39
N ILE A 40 8.11 -6.06 1.41
CA ILE A 40 8.55 -6.24 2.79
C ILE A 40 7.42 -6.93 3.55
N ARG A 41 7.74 -8.05 4.20
CA ARG A 41 6.79 -8.74 5.08
C ARG A 41 7.27 -8.73 6.52
N LEU A 42 6.37 -8.37 7.43
CA LEU A 42 6.53 -8.56 8.86
C LEU A 42 5.53 -9.64 9.32
N ARG A 43 6.02 -10.71 9.95
CA ARG A 43 5.18 -11.74 10.57
C ARG A 43 5.36 -11.67 12.08
N MET A 44 4.26 -11.53 12.81
CA MET A 44 4.21 -11.47 14.26
C MET A 44 2.95 -12.22 14.70
N HIS A 45 2.99 -13.55 14.84
CA HIS A 45 1.78 -14.34 15.10
C HIS A 45 0.90 -13.71 16.19
N PRO A 46 -0.42 -13.51 15.94
CA PRO A 46 -1.23 -13.95 14.78
C PRO A 46 -1.18 -13.05 13.53
N TRP A 47 -0.39 -11.98 13.56
CA TRP A 47 -0.29 -10.97 12.51
C TRP A 47 0.61 -11.34 11.35
N ALA A 48 0.20 -10.91 10.15
CA ALA A 48 1.09 -10.73 9.02
C ALA A 48 0.81 -9.40 8.33
N PHE A 49 1.86 -8.63 8.10
CA PHE A 49 1.82 -7.36 7.40
C PHE A 49 2.65 -7.45 6.13
N ILE A 50 2.10 -6.99 5.02
CA ILE A 50 2.79 -7.00 3.73
C ILE A 50 2.74 -5.58 3.19
N HIS A 51 3.91 -4.99 2.98
CA HIS A 51 4.07 -3.68 2.37
C HIS A 51 4.67 -3.84 0.98
N TRP A 52 3.99 -3.28 -0.02
CA TRP A 52 4.42 -3.23 -1.40
C TRP A 52 4.88 -1.81 -1.73
N THR A 53 6.07 -1.71 -2.29
CA THR A 53 6.62 -0.47 -2.83
C THR A 53 7.10 -0.73 -4.25
N PRO A 54 6.95 0.23 -5.17
CA PRO A 54 7.73 0.21 -6.39
C PRO A 54 9.20 0.23 -6.03
N PHE A 55 9.98 -0.54 -6.78
CA PHE A 55 11.41 -0.40 -6.84
C PHE A 55 11.68 0.60 -7.98
N SER A 56 11.93 1.87 -7.66
CA SER A 56 12.33 2.85 -8.66
C SER A 56 13.83 3.13 -8.56
N GLU A 57 14.56 2.88 -9.64
CA GLU A 57 15.54 3.87 -10.09
C GLU A 57 14.73 4.98 -10.78
N LEU A 58 14.46 6.06 -10.06
CA LEU A 58 13.92 7.28 -10.67
C LEU A 58 15.06 7.98 -11.41
N SER A 59 15.37 7.57 -12.64
CA SER A 59 16.03 8.45 -13.61
C SER A 59 14.99 8.95 -14.60
N SER A 60 14.55 10.19 -14.42
CA SER A 60 13.66 10.90 -15.37
C SER A 60 14.25 11.08 -16.78
N ASP A 61 15.46 10.57 -17.05
CA ASP A 61 16.20 10.78 -18.29
C ASP A 61 16.00 9.70 -19.38
N GLU A 62 15.43 8.52 -19.06
CA GLU A 62 15.31 7.41 -20.02
C GLU A 62 13.92 7.24 -20.68
N ALA A 63 13.17 8.34 -20.88
CA ALA A 63 11.86 8.31 -21.55
C ALA A 63 11.86 8.89 -22.99
N SER A 64 12.95 8.71 -23.73
CA SER A 64 13.09 9.15 -25.14
C SER A 64 12.71 8.05 -26.16
N SER A 65 11.57 7.38 -25.97
CA SER A 65 11.02 6.47 -26.98
C SER A 65 9.50 6.61 -27.09
N PRO A 66 8.97 7.14 -28.22
CA PRO A 66 7.53 7.38 -28.41
C PRO A 66 6.65 6.11 -28.30
N GLY A 67 7.21 4.94 -28.60
CA GLY A 67 6.50 3.65 -28.47
C GLY A 67 6.25 3.21 -27.03
N TYR A 68 7.09 3.63 -26.08
CA TYR A 68 6.98 3.25 -24.67
C TYR A 68 5.84 4.01 -23.95
N ARG A 69 5.60 5.27 -24.31
CA ARG A 69 4.49 6.08 -23.74
C ARG A 69 3.11 5.46 -23.99
N ARG A 70 2.86 4.96 -25.19
CA ARG A 70 1.54 4.38 -25.52
C ARG A 70 1.24 3.05 -24.83
N ALA A 71 2.26 2.27 -24.48
CA ALA A 71 2.06 1.02 -23.74
C ALA A 71 1.72 1.27 -22.26
N LEU A 72 2.30 2.31 -21.66
CA LEU A 72 2.00 2.77 -20.30
C LEU A 72 0.63 3.47 -20.23
N GLU A 73 0.30 4.35 -21.18
CA GLU A 73 -0.97 5.09 -21.20
C GLU A 73 -2.22 4.18 -21.25
N HIS A 74 -2.14 3.00 -21.87
CA HIS A 74 -3.24 2.03 -21.91
C HIS A 74 -3.35 1.14 -20.64
N GLN A 75 -2.29 1.06 -19.82
CA GLN A 75 -2.28 0.30 -18.57
C GLN A 75 -2.81 1.11 -17.37
N HIS A 76 -2.84 2.44 -17.47
CA HIS A 76 -3.16 3.38 -16.40
C HIS A 76 -4.65 3.80 -16.40
N THR A 77 -5.58 2.84 -16.52
CA THR A 77 -7.04 3.11 -16.45
C THR A 77 -7.59 3.13 -15.01
N ARG A 78 -6.75 2.88 -14.01
CA ARG A 78 -7.02 3.14 -12.58
C ARG A 78 -5.91 4.04 -12.05
N PRO A 79 -6.20 4.94 -11.09
CA PRO A 79 -5.16 5.78 -10.51
C PRO A 79 -4.00 4.88 -10.07
N ASP A 80 -2.79 5.21 -10.53
CA ASP A 80 -1.59 4.52 -10.11
C ASP A 80 -1.45 4.75 -8.61
N LEU A 81 -1.90 3.79 -7.81
CA LEU A 81 -1.66 3.73 -6.37
C LEU A 81 -0.54 2.72 -6.16
N PRO A 82 0.72 3.14 -6.35
CA PRO A 82 1.84 2.23 -6.49
C PRO A 82 2.28 1.61 -5.16
N TYR A 83 1.83 2.17 -4.03
CA TYR A 83 2.10 1.65 -2.69
C TYR A 83 0.90 0.89 -2.15
N GLY A 84 1.18 -0.17 -1.39
CA GLY A 84 0.13 -0.96 -0.76
C GLY A 84 0.52 -1.51 0.60
N LEU A 85 -0.47 -1.66 1.47
CA LEU A 85 -0.36 -2.32 2.77
C LEU A 85 -1.51 -3.30 2.94
N ASP A 86 -1.14 -4.55 3.17
CA ASP A 86 -2.06 -5.62 3.56
C ASP A 86 -1.82 -6.01 5.02
N VAL A 87 -2.90 -6.05 5.80
CA VAL A 87 -2.91 -6.51 7.19
C VAL A 87 -3.73 -7.79 7.30
N TRP A 88 -3.13 -8.80 7.93
CA TRP A 88 -3.74 -10.08 8.22
C TRP A 88 -3.74 -10.33 9.72
N HIS A 89 -4.89 -10.78 10.24
CA HIS A 89 -5.09 -11.24 11.60
C HIS A 89 -5.92 -12.53 11.55
N GLY A 90 -5.27 -13.66 11.25
CA GLY A 90 -5.93 -14.90 10.81
C GLY A 90 -6.46 -14.82 9.36
N THR A 91 -7.27 -13.81 9.04
CA THR A 91 -7.74 -13.47 7.68
C THR A 91 -7.27 -12.08 7.27
N LYS A 92 -7.44 -11.71 6.00
CA LYS A 92 -7.13 -10.35 5.52
C LYS A 92 -8.18 -9.39 6.05
N VAL A 93 -7.75 -8.43 6.87
CA VAL A 93 -8.65 -7.49 7.57
C VAL A 93 -8.51 -6.05 7.08
N LEU A 94 -7.38 -5.69 6.47
CA LEU A 94 -7.18 -4.40 5.82
C LEU A 94 -6.34 -4.54 4.54
N SER A 95 -6.71 -3.78 3.53
CA SER A 95 -5.95 -3.56 2.31
C SER A 95 -6.12 -2.12 1.89
N VAL A 96 -5.04 -1.36 1.86
CA VAL A 96 -5.04 0.04 1.45
C VAL A 96 -3.95 0.26 0.41
N LEU A 97 -4.30 1.00 -0.64
CA LEU A 97 -3.39 1.47 -1.66
C LEU A 97 -3.26 2.98 -1.56
N TRP A 98 -2.08 3.52 -1.90
CA TRP A 98 -1.87 4.95 -1.97
C TRP A 98 -0.77 5.35 -2.96
N ALA A 99 -0.74 6.63 -3.30
CA ALA A 99 0.31 7.30 -4.06
C ALA A 99 0.95 8.41 -3.23
N ASP A 100 2.11 8.91 -3.67
CA ASP A 100 2.79 10.03 -3.01
C ASP A 100 1.97 11.33 -3.05
N GLN A 101 1.10 11.50 -4.05
CA GLN A 101 0.30 12.71 -4.25
C GLN A 101 -0.94 12.80 -3.34
N GLY A 102 -1.00 11.97 -2.29
CA GLY A 102 -2.09 11.98 -1.31
C GLY A 102 -3.35 11.25 -1.78
N ASP A 103 -3.33 10.62 -2.95
CA ASP A 103 -4.38 9.70 -3.39
C ASP A 103 -4.27 8.37 -2.64
N TRP A 104 -5.41 7.84 -2.23
CA TRP A 104 -5.50 6.56 -1.55
C TRP A 104 -6.88 5.92 -1.73
N GLU A 105 -6.88 4.61 -1.56
CA GLU A 105 -8.05 3.75 -1.70
C GLU A 105 -7.98 2.60 -0.71
N VAL A 106 -9.07 2.37 0.01
CA VAL A 106 -9.23 1.19 0.86
C VAL A 106 -9.95 0.12 0.05
N LEU A 107 -9.23 -0.95 -0.30
CA LEU A 107 -9.79 -2.06 -1.07
C LEU A 107 -10.57 -3.04 -0.19
N CYS A 108 -10.20 -3.14 1.09
CA CYS A 108 -10.83 -4.02 2.05
C CYS A 108 -10.63 -3.48 3.45
N PHE A 109 -11.69 -3.41 4.25
CA PHE A 109 -11.62 -3.09 5.66
C PHE A 109 -12.72 -3.84 6.43
N VAL A 110 -12.32 -4.87 7.17
CA VAL A 110 -13.21 -5.66 8.01
C VAL A 110 -13.18 -5.08 9.41
N ARG A 111 -14.31 -4.62 9.95
CA ARG A 111 -14.37 -4.05 11.30
C ARG A 111 -14.18 -5.14 12.37
N GLY A 112 -13.49 -4.80 13.46
CA GLY A 112 -13.32 -5.75 14.56
C GLY A 112 -12.36 -5.32 15.67
N PRO A 113 -12.20 -6.15 16.73
CA PRO A 113 -11.33 -5.85 17.87
C PRO A 113 -9.86 -5.70 17.47
N TRP A 114 -9.47 -6.37 16.38
CA TRP A 114 -8.13 -6.30 15.79
C TRP A 114 -7.69 -4.85 15.49
N GLU A 115 -8.62 -3.93 15.24
CA GLU A 115 -8.26 -2.52 14.97
C GLU A 115 -7.56 -1.86 16.15
N ALA A 116 -8.05 -2.11 17.38
CA ALA A 116 -7.44 -1.58 18.59
C ALA A 116 -6.14 -2.32 18.92
N GLU A 117 -6.10 -3.62 18.69
CA GLU A 117 -4.92 -4.45 18.89
C GLU A 117 -3.77 -4.03 17.94
N ALA A 118 -4.08 -3.76 16.67
CA ALA A 118 -3.12 -3.30 15.67
C ALA A 118 -2.50 -1.94 16.03
N LEU A 119 -3.30 -1.04 16.65
CA LEU A 119 -2.83 0.26 17.12
C LEU A 119 -2.05 0.19 18.45
N ALA A 120 -2.01 -0.98 19.10
CA ALA A 120 -1.24 -1.21 20.31
C ALA A 120 0.12 -1.89 20.06
N LEU A 121 0.45 -2.24 18.80
CA LEU A 121 1.72 -2.84 18.36
C LEU A 121 2.87 -1.83 18.31
#